data_AF-A0A2A3EGE0-F1
#
_entry.id   AF-A0A2A3EGE0-F1
#
_cell.length_a   1.000
_cell.length_b   1.000
_cell.length_c   1.000
_cell.angle_alpha   90.00
_cell.angle_beta   90.00
_cell.angle_gamma   90.00
#
_symmetry.space_group_name_H-M   'P 1'
#
loop_
_entity.id
_entity.type
_entity.pdbx_description
1 polymer ?
#
loop_
_entity_poly.entity_id
_entity_poly.type
_entity_poly.pdbx_seq_one_letter_code
_entity_poly.pdbx_strand_id
1 'polypeptide(L)'
;MRLVLLMIASFNFLWILSVHTYPTNGMNVILNKDFLYFPDQAEYVKLAIKCPENMILWPGTRRCYREGEQGPCNIDKVLTFDRKLWRPVCSYEAIPE
;
A
#
# COMPACT_ATOMS: atom_id res chain seq x y z
N MET A 1 -4.83 -50.09 26.96
CA MET A 1 -3.66 -49.21 26.81
C MET A 1 -3.46 -48.72 25.37
N ARG A 2 -3.42 -49.60 24.35
CA ARG A 2 -3.26 -49.21 22.93
C ARG A 2 -4.37 -48.29 22.38
N LEU A 3 -5.64 -48.55 22.73
CA LEU A 3 -6.78 -47.74 22.26
C LEU A 3 -6.76 -46.31 22.83
N VAL A 4 -6.37 -46.16 24.10
CA VAL A 4 -6.24 -44.85 24.78
C VAL A 4 -5.11 -44.02 24.15
N LEU A 5 -3.99 -44.68 23.80
CA LEU A 5 -2.87 -44.02 23.13
C LEU A 5 -3.26 -43.48 21.75
N LEU A 6 -4.07 -44.23 21.01
CA LEU A 6 -4.59 -43.82 19.69
C LEU A 6 -5.54 -42.62 19.78
N MET A 7 -6.40 -42.59 20.80
CA MET A 7 -7.33 -41.48 21.03
C MET A 7 -6.60 -40.18 21.43
N ILE A 8 -5.52 -40.30 22.20
CA ILE A 8 -4.67 -39.14 22.55
C ILE A 8 -3.95 -38.63 21.30
N ALA A 9 -3.41 -39.54 20.48
CA ALA A 9 -2.71 -39.18 19.25
C ALA A 9 -3.63 -38.45 18.26
N SER A 10 -4.88 -38.92 18.08
CA SER A 10 -5.83 -38.27 17.18
C SER A 10 -6.27 -36.89 17.67
N PHE A 11 -6.47 -36.70 18.98
CA PHE A 11 -6.80 -35.39 19.55
C PHE A 11 -5.67 -34.37 19.37
N ASN A 12 -4.42 -34.79 19.58
CA ASN A 12 -3.26 -33.94 19.32
C ASN A 12 -3.15 -33.59 17.83
N PHE A 13 -3.41 -34.56 16.95
CA PHE A 13 -3.37 -34.33 15.51
C PHE A 13 -4.45 -33.33 15.04
N LEU A 14 -5.68 -33.45 15.54
CA LEU A 14 -6.75 -32.48 15.26
C LEU A 14 -6.46 -31.09 15.81
N TRP A 15 -5.87 -30.99 17.00
CA TRP A 15 -5.50 -29.69 17.57
C TRP A 15 -4.39 -29.02 16.76
N ILE A 16 -3.40 -29.78 16.31
CA ILE A 16 -2.31 -29.25 15.47
C ILE A 16 -2.82 -28.79 14.11
N LEU A 17 -3.71 -29.57 13.48
CA LEU A 17 -4.33 -29.21 12.20
C LEU A 17 -5.17 -27.95 12.32
N SER A 18 -6.02 -27.85 13.34
CA SER A 18 -6.85 -26.66 13.54
C SER A 18 -6.01 -25.39 13.74
N VAL A 19 -4.94 -25.44 14.56
CA VAL A 19 -4.05 -24.28 14.77
C VAL A 19 -3.34 -23.85 13.47
N HIS A 20 -2.96 -24.77 12.60
CA HIS A 20 -2.31 -24.45 11.31
C HIS A 20 -3.28 -23.95 10.24
N THR A 21 -4.55 -24.34 10.30
CA THR A 21 -5.55 -23.92 9.31
C THR A 21 -6.32 -22.67 9.71
N TYR A 22 -6.21 -22.19 10.95
CA TYR A 22 -6.82 -20.92 11.34
C TYR A 22 -6.07 -19.77 10.64
N PRO A 23 -6.69 -19.05 9.70
CA PRO A 23 -6.10 -17.83 9.20
C PRO A 23 -6.10 -16.84 10.36
N THR A 24 -4.92 -16.34 10.72
CA THR A 24 -4.82 -15.20 11.64
C THR A 24 -5.47 -14.00 10.93
N ASN A 25 -6.74 -13.74 11.24
CA ASN A 25 -7.43 -12.53 10.79
C ASN A 25 -6.74 -11.33 11.44
N GLY A 26 -5.77 -10.78 10.72
CA GLY A 26 -5.00 -9.62 11.11
C GLY A 26 -4.46 -8.98 9.84
N MET A 27 -5.31 -8.26 9.12
CA MET A 27 -4.88 -7.39 8.03
C MET A 27 -4.20 -6.15 8.64
N ASN A 28 -3.01 -6.34 9.22
CA ASN A 28 -2.08 -5.24 9.38
C ASN A 28 -1.55 -4.95 7.98
N VAL A 29 -1.98 -3.84 7.39
CA VAL A 29 -1.34 -3.32 6.17
C VAL A 29 0.04 -2.84 6.57
N ILE A 30 0.99 -3.79 6.58
CA ILE A 30 2.41 -3.53 6.72
C ILE A 30 2.81 -2.86 5.42
N LEU A 31 3.08 -1.55 5.48
CA LEU A 31 3.69 -0.82 4.37
C LEU A 31 5.08 -1.43 4.15
N ASN A 32 5.16 -2.48 3.33
CA ASN A 32 6.37 -3.23 3.12
C ASN A 32 7.30 -2.43 2.20
N LYS A 33 8.49 -2.11 2.71
CA LYS A 33 9.58 -1.46 1.98
C LYS A 33 9.96 -2.23 0.71
N ASP A 34 9.64 -3.52 0.62
CA ASP A 34 9.91 -4.37 -0.53
C ASP A 34 8.99 -4.08 -1.74
N PHE A 35 7.92 -3.29 -1.58
CA PHE A 35 7.11 -2.79 -2.72
C PHE A 35 7.63 -1.45 -3.29
N LEU A 36 8.75 -0.91 -2.80
CA LEU A 36 9.43 0.24 -3.42
C LEU A 36 10.20 -0.22 -4.65
N TYR A 37 9.58 -0.10 -5.82
CA TYR A 37 10.23 -0.32 -7.11
C TYR A 37 11.13 0.88 -7.43
N PHE A 38 12.45 0.72 -7.29
CA PHE A 38 13.52 1.64 -7.74
C PHE A 38 13.93 2.82 -6.80
N PRO A 39 15.23 3.20 -6.78
CA PRO A 39 15.79 4.21 -5.88
C PRO A 39 15.28 5.65 -6.10
N ASP A 40 14.78 5.96 -7.31
CA ASP A 40 14.15 7.23 -7.64
C ASP A 40 12.80 7.43 -6.92
N GLN A 41 12.05 6.34 -6.68
CA GLN A 41 10.80 6.41 -5.92
C GLN A 41 11.01 6.63 -4.42
N ALA A 42 12.08 6.11 -3.85
CA ALA A 42 12.35 6.23 -2.40
C ALA A 42 12.58 7.69 -1.96
N GLU A 43 13.23 8.51 -2.80
CA GLU A 43 13.40 9.93 -2.52
C GLU A 43 12.05 10.64 -2.54
N TYR A 44 11.23 10.41 -3.58
CA TYR A 44 9.91 11.02 -3.69
C TYR A 44 9.03 10.70 -2.47
N VAL A 45 8.95 9.42 -2.07
CA VAL A 45 8.16 8.99 -0.90
C VAL A 45 8.63 9.66 0.39
N LYS A 46 9.95 9.74 0.61
CA LYS A 46 10.54 10.41 1.80
C LYS A 46 10.15 11.89 1.89
N LEU A 47 9.87 12.52 0.76
CA LEU A 47 9.53 13.94 0.70
C LEU A 47 8.03 14.15 0.74
N ALA A 48 7.28 13.28 0.06
CA ALA A 48 5.83 13.32 0.00
C ALA A 48 5.20 13.17 1.39
N ILE A 49 5.85 12.45 2.33
CA ILE A 49 5.39 12.34 3.73
C ILE A 49 5.31 13.68 4.47
N LYS A 50 5.96 14.73 3.96
CA LYS A 50 5.89 16.09 4.52
C LYS A 50 4.68 16.88 4.03
N CYS A 51 4.00 16.40 2.99
CA CYS A 51 2.78 17.02 2.52
C CYS A 51 1.63 16.75 3.49
N PRO A 52 0.70 17.69 3.66
CA PRO A 52 -0.57 17.44 4.34
C PRO A 52 -1.34 16.28 3.69
N GLU A 53 -2.27 15.68 4.44
CA GLU A 53 -3.13 14.62 3.93
C GLU A 53 -3.83 15.03 2.63
N ASN A 54 -3.97 14.08 1.71
CA ASN A 54 -4.61 14.26 0.40
C ASN A 54 -3.95 15.33 -0.50
N MET A 55 -2.67 15.63 -0.29
CA MET A 55 -1.89 16.48 -1.18
C MET A 55 -0.77 15.71 -1.88
N ILE A 56 -0.50 16.10 -3.11
CA ILE A 56 0.51 15.52 -3.99
C ILE A 56 1.73 16.44 -4.03
N LEU A 57 2.91 15.88 -3.77
CA LEU A 57 4.18 16.58 -3.94
C LEU A 57 4.52 16.73 -5.42
N TRP A 58 4.84 17.94 -5.88
CA TRP A 58 5.44 18.12 -7.20
C TRP A 58 6.97 18.14 -7.10
N PRO A 59 7.70 17.22 -7.77
CA PRO A 59 9.14 17.11 -7.62
C PRO A 59 9.89 18.35 -8.09
N GLY A 60 9.41 19.03 -9.13
CA GLY A 60 10.09 20.20 -9.71
C GLY A 60 10.08 21.44 -8.81
N THR A 61 9.00 21.68 -8.06
CA THR A 61 8.87 22.85 -7.18
C THR A 61 8.99 22.51 -5.70
N ARG A 62 8.97 21.21 -5.35
CA ARG A 62 8.96 20.70 -3.97
C ARG A 62 7.79 21.23 -3.14
N ARG A 63 6.68 21.57 -3.80
CA ARG A 63 5.44 22.05 -3.18
C ARG A 63 4.36 20.99 -3.27
N CYS A 64 3.44 21.03 -2.31
CA CYS A 64 2.29 20.14 -2.25
C CYS A 64 1.08 20.84 -2.86
N TYR A 65 0.32 20.13 -3.66
CA TYR A 65 -0.88 20.62 -4.34
C TYR A 65 -2.02 19.63 -4.12
N ARG A 66 -3.26 20.07 -4.19
CA ARG A 66 -4.41 19.18 -4.10
C ARG A 66 -4.55 18.37 -5.40
N GLU A 67 -4.91 17.10 -5.25
CA GLU A 67 -5.29 16.27 -6.38
C GLU A 67 -6.57 16.82 -7.04
N GLY A 68 -6.62 16.80 -8.37
CA GLY A 68 -7.73 17.34 -9.16
C GLY A 68 -7.70 18.86 -9.39
N GLU A 69 -6.79 19.59 -8.72
CA GLU A 69 -6.56 21.02 -9.02
C GLU A 69 -5.50 21.19 -10.11
N GLN A 70 -5.47 22.37 -10.76
CA GLN A 70 -4.47 22.66 -11.80
C GLN A 70 -3.03 22.56 -11.28
N GLY A 71 -2.76 23.11 -10.09
CA GLY A 71 -1.45 23.07 -9.45
C GLY A 71 -0.31 23.54 -10.39
N PRO A 72 0.76 22.75 -10.56
CA PRO A 72 1.90 23.08 -11.42
C PRO A 72 1.67 22.71 -12.90
N CYS A 73 0.50 22.19 -13.25
CA CYS A 73 0.18 21.78 -14.61
C CYS A 73 -0.16 23.00 -15.50
N ASN A 74 0.00 22.80 -16.81
CA ASN A 74 -0.45 23.79 -17.80
C ASN A 74 -1.97 23.97 -17.73
N ILE A 75 -2.44 25.05 -18.35
CA ILE A 75 -3.87 25.31 -18.56
C ILE A 75 -4.52 24.07 -19.20
N ASP A 76 -5.75 23.78 -18.78
CA ASP A 76 -6.56 22.60 -19.16
C ASP A 76 -6.06 21.23 -18.68
N LYS A 77 -5.09 21.21 -17.76
CA LYS A 77 -4.67 19.97 -17.08
C LYS A 77 -4.85 20.09 -15.59
N VAL A 78 -5.16 18.95 -14.97
CA VAL A 78 -5.23 18.80 -13.52
C VAL A 78 -4.13 17.88 -13.04
N LEU A 79 -3.67 18.12 -11.82
CA LEU A 79 -2.71 17.27 -11.13
C LEU A 79 -3.41 16.01 -10.63
N THR A 80 -2.94 14.84 -11.04
CA THR A 80 -3.40 13.54 -10.54
C THR A 80 -2.23 12.70 -10.06
N PHE A 81 -2.49 11.69 -9.23
CA PHE A 81 -1.47 10.75 -8.80
C PHE A 81 -1.60 9.43 -9.54
N ASP A 82 -0.60 9.09 -10.36
CA ASP A 82 -0.55 7.79 -11.02
C ASP A 82 -0.11 6.74 -9.99
N ARG A 83 -1.07 5.96 -9.50
CA ARG A 83 -0.82 4.89 -8.50
C ARG A 83 -0.07 3.70 -9.06
N LYS A 84 -0.01 3.52 -10.39
CA LYS A 84 0.78 2.45 -11.02
C LYS A 84 2.24 2.85 -11.06
N LEU A 85 2.52 4.11 -11.36
CA LEU A 85 3.88 4.66 -11.46
C LEU A 85 4.36 5.34 -10.17
N TRP A 86 3.50 5.46 -9.16
CA TRP A 86 3.75 6.16 -7.89
C TRP A 86 4.33 7.57 -8.06
N ARG A 87 3.78 8.33 -9.02
CA ARG A 87 4.28 9.66 -9.36
C ARG A 87 3.15 10.64 -9.69
N PRO A 88 3.37 11.95 -9.47
CA PRO A 88 2.44 12.98 -9.93
C PRO A 88 2.46 13.09 -11.45
N VAL A 89 1.28 13.23 -12.05
CA VAL A 89 1.13 13.43 -13.50
C VAL A 89 0.12 14.54 -13.77
N CYS A 90 0.28 15.23 -14.90
CA CYS A 90 -0.71 16.19 -15.38
C CYS A 90 -1.60 15.51 -16.41
N SER A 91 -2.88 15.40 -16.10
CA SER A 91 -3.90 14.73 -16.91
C SER A 91 -4.95 15.72 -17.43
N TYR A 92 -5.57 15.40 -18.56
CA TYR A 92 -6.71 16.15 -19.09
C TYR A 92 -8.04 15.74 -18.43
N GLU A 93 -8.05 14.67 -17.62
CA GLU A 93 -9.22 14.15 -16.92
C GLU A 93 -8.81 13.49 -15.60
N ALA A 94 -9.64 13.61 -14.55
CA ALA A 94 -9.46 12.83 -13.32
C ALA A 94 -9.57 11.34 -13.68
N ILE A 95 -8.54 10.55 -13.37
CA ILE A 95 -8.50 9.13 -13.74
C ILE A 95 -9.71 8.44 -13.08
N PRO A 96 -10.64 7.85 -13.85
CA PRO A 96 -11.78 7.13 -13.27
C PRO A 96 -11.27 5.90 -12.49
N GLU A 97 -11.86 5.68 -11.31
CA GLU A 97 -11.51 4.61 -10.35
C GLU A 97 -11.64 3.20 -10.92
#